data_AF-A0A7R9LZJ2-F1
#
_entry.id   AF-A0A7R9LZJ2-F1
#
_cell.length_a   1.000
_cell.length_b   1.000
_cell.length_c   1.000
_cell.angle_alpha   90.00
_cell.angle_beta   90.00
_cell.angle_gamma   90.00
#
_symmetry.space_group_name_H-M   'P 1'
#
loop_
_entity.id
_entity.type
_entity.pdbx_description
1 polymer ?
#
loop_
_entity_poly.entity_id
_entity_poly.type
_entity_poly.pdbx_seq_one_letter_code
_entity_poly.pdbx_strand_id
1 'polypeptide(L)'
;ERPNGANFSFLRQRADGSTTLSIVGNHSYEHNVNLEAMVGKLVEGSAAMPPYKEPEANRINPIESINESPFCSYLPFLDTSKANINEEDSALLLSTYGDDELGLQYAESITQFAHETDYVLNLVDSLLDILTQGQHQKIAHKLREKVTIAENEATFKKPITESIDIETNGNGVQTQLNETGSLIGQLGSLQYQRLSSSTLPIKPSAEEEKL
;
A
#
# COMPACT_ATOMS: atom_id res chain seq x y z
N GLU A 1 78.44 18.61 -6.34
CA GLU A 1 77.81 19.66 -7.16
C GLU A 1 76.33 19.34 -7.32
N ARG A 2 75.42 20.32 -7.19
CA ARG A 2 73.98 20.11 -7.38
C ARG A 2 73.64 20.21 -8.87
N PRO A 3 72.72 19.38 -9.41
CA PRO A 3 72.40 19.39 -10.84
C PRO A 3 71.67 20.66 -11.27
N ASN A 4 72.14 21.26 -12.37
CA ASN A 4 71.58 22.44 -13.01
C ASN A 4 70.26 22.07 -13.71
N GLY A 5 69.12 22.55 -13.22
CA GLY A 5 67.84 22.31 -13.92
C GLY A 5 66.57 22.89 -13.32
N ALA A 6 66.54 23.26 -12.04
CA ALA A 6 65.39 23.98 -11.47
C ALA A 6 65.85 24.92 -10.36
N ASN A 7 65.93 26.23 -10.67
CA ASN A 7 66.29 27.28 -9.74
C ASN A 7 65.10 27.67 -8.86
N PHE A 8 64.67 26.77 -7.98
CA PHE A 8 63.84 27.15 -6.83
C PHE A 8 64.76 27.28 -5.61
N SER A 9 65.39 28.45 -5.47
CA SER A 9 66.13 28.80 -4.26
C SER A 9 65.20 29.49 -3.26
N PHE A 10 65.26 29.11 -1.99
CA PHE A 10 64.52 29.77 -0.94
C PHE A 10 65.25 31.07 -0.57
N LEU A 11 64.58 32.23 -0.67
CA LEU A 11 65.17 33.53 -0.35
C LEU A 11 65.68 33.63 1.11
N ARG A 12 65.13 32.82 2.02
CA ARG A 12 65.50 32.82 3.44
C ARG A 12 65.81 31.40 3.91
N GLN A 13 67.07 30.99 3.75
CA GLN A 13 67.60 29.75 4.29
C GLN A 13 68.57 30.07 5.45
N ARG A 14 68.36 29.46 6.61
CA ARG A 14 69.26 29.58 7.76
C ARG A 14 70.50 28.69 7.57
N ALA A 15 71.56 28.95 8.35
CA ALA A 15 72.83 28.22 8.25
C ALA A 15 72.72 26.72 8.58
N ASP A 16 71.67 26.31 9.29
CA ASP A 16 71.30 24.92 9.57
C ASP A 16 70.55 24.24 8.40
N GLY A 17 70.32 24.96 7.30
CA GLY A 17 69.59 24.48 6.13
C GLY A 17 68.08 24.64 6.21
N SER A 18 67.53 25.09 7.35
CA SER A 18 66.08 25.29 7.54
C SER A 18 65.56 26.54 6.81
N THR A 19 64.29 26.50 6.39
CA THR A 19 63.61 27.62 5.72
C THR A 19 62.33 27.96 6.48
N THR A 20 62.01 29.24 6.58
CA THR A 20 60.82 29.71 7.31
C THR A 20 59.83 30.35 6.36
N LEU A 21 58.63 29.79 6.28
CA LEU A 21 57.49 30.35 5.55
C LEU A 21 56.52 30.99 6.54
N SER A 22 56.30 32.30 6.43
CA SER A 22 55.27 33.01 7.18
C SER A 22 53.98 33.02 6.38
N ILE A 23 53.01 32.20 6.77
CA ILE A 23 51.67 32.17 6.17
C ILE A 23 50.82 33.21 6.91
N VAL A 24 50.40 34.26 6.20
CA VAL A 24 49.43 35.24 6.72
C VAL A 24 48.06 34.83 6.21
N GLY A 25 47.20 34.36 7.11
CA GLY A 25 45.81 34.01 6.80
C GLY A 25 44.96 35.27 6.62
N ASN A 26 44.15 35.32 5.56
CA ASN A 26 43.12 36.33 5.42
C ASN A 26 41.89 35.87 6.21
N HIS A 27 41.55 36.57 7.30
CA HIS A 27 40.43 36.21 8.20
C HIS A 27 39.06 36.74 7.74
N SER A 28 38.97 37.36 6.57
CA SER A 28 37.84 38.25 6.30
C SER A 28 36.58 37.60 5.75
N TYR A 29 36.61 36.37 5.21
CA TYR A 29 35.40 35.80 4.58
C TYR A 29 35.34 34.29 4.73
N GLU A 30 34.54 33.81 5.68
CA GLU A 30 34.04 32.43 5.67
C GLU A 30 33.10 32.30 4.47
N HIS A 31 33.39 31.34 3.59
CA HIS A 31 32.54 31.08 2.45
C HIS A 31 31.38 30.21 2.90
N ASN A 32 30.17 30.78 2.95
CA ASN A 32 28.97 30.02 3.26
C ASN A 32 28.69 29.03 2.14
N VAL A 33 28.87 27.74 2.43
CA VAL A 33 28.59 26.64 1.50
C VAL A 33 27.22 26.05 1.83
N ASN A 34 26.34 25.97 0.84
CA ASN A 34 25.07 25.26 0.97
C ASN A 34 25.32 23.74 0.97
N LEU A 35 24.47 22.98 1.67
CA LEU A 35 24.54 21.52 1.70
C LEU A 35 24.52 20.90 0.28
N GLU A 36 23.81 21.51 -0.67
CA GLU A 36 23.82 21.11 -2.08
C GLU A 36 25.23 21.14 -2.70
N ALA A 37 26.04 22.16 -2.38
CA ALA A 37 27.41 22.25 -2.91
C ALA A 37 28.36 21.26 -2.23
N MET A 38 28.03 20.78 -1.03
CA MET A 38 28.83 19.80 -0.29
C MET A 38 28.46 18.35 -0.63
N VAL A 39 27.17 18.06 -0.82
CA VAL A 39 26.62 16.69 -0.98
C VAL A 39 26.15 16.41 -2.41
N GLY A 40 25.92 17.45 -3.22
CA GLY A 40 25.32 17.35 -4.55
C GLY A 40 23.79 17.38 -4.51
N LYS A 41 23.16 17.43 -5.69
CA LYS A 41 21.70 17.33 -5.82
C LYS A 41 21.26 15.90 -5.46
N LEU A 42 20.28 15.77 -4.57
CA LEU A 42 19.67 14.49 -4.26
C LEU A 42 18.94 13.99 -5.52
N VAL A 43 19.37 12.84 -6.04
CA VAL A 43 18.66 12.15 -7.13
C VAL A 43 17.36 11.60 -6.55
N GLU A 44 16.25 11.77 -7.26
CA GLU A 44 14.96 11.19 -6.86
C GLU A 44 15.13 9.70 -6.58
N GLY A 45 14.93 9.29 -5.32
CA GLY A 45 14.92 7.89 -4.94
C GLY A 45 13.69 7.20 -5.50
N SER A 46 13.81 5.90 -5.81
CA SER A 46 12.63 5.08 -6.12
C SER A 46 11.72 5.04 -4.88
N ALA A 47 10.48 5.49 -5.03
CA ALA A 47 9.51 5.58 -3.93
C ALA A 47 9.17 4.22 -3.30
N ALA A 48 9.48 3.12 -3.98
CA ALA A 48 9.30 1.76 -3.49
C ALA A 48 10.44 0.84 -3.93
N MET A 49 10.71 -0.17 -3.12
CA MET A 49 11.48 -1.33 -3.56
C MET A 49 10.67 -2.09 -4.61
N PRO A 50 11.30 -2.68 -5.64
CA PRO A 50 10.59 -3.53 -6.59
C PRO A 50 9.85 -4.64 -5.82
N PRO A 51 8.59 -4.94 -6.16
CA PRO A 51 7.83 -5.96 -5.47
C PRO A 51 8.57 -7.30 -5.58
N TYR A 52 8.68 -8.01 -4.46
CA TYR A 52 9.29 -9.33 -4.44
C TYR A 52 8.49 -10.26 -5.35
N LYS A 53 9.15 -10.78 -6.38
CA LYS A 53 8.59 -11.81 -7.25
C LYS A 53 9.17 -13.15 -6.83
N GLU A 54 8.32 -14.01 -6.28
CA GLU A 54 8.73 -15.34 -5.86
C GLU A 54 9.21 -16.17 -7.08
N PRO A 55 10.32 -16.91 -6.98
CA PRO A 55 10.79 -17.75 -8.07
C PRO A 55 9.80 -18.87 -8.36
N GLU A 56 9.59 -19.18 -9.65
CA GLU A 56 8.62 -20.20 -10.08
C GLU A 56 8.93 -21.60 -9.52
N ALA A 57 10.20 -21.86 -9.16
CA ALA A 57 10.61 -23.10 -8.52
C ALA A 57 9.98 -23.34 -7.14
N ASN A 58 9.56 -22.28 -6.45
CA ASN A 58 8.89 -22.38 -5.15
C ASN A 58 7.38 -22.58 -5.27
N ARG A 59 6.81 -22.40 -6.46
CA ARG A 59 5.36 -22.53 -6.65
C ARG A 59 4.97 -24.01 -6.62
N ILE A 60 4.11 -24.37 -5.67
CA ILE A 60 3.52 -25.70 -5.59
C ILE A 60 2.47 -25.85 -6.69
N ASN A 61 2.60 -26.91 -7.50
CA ASN A 61 1.68 -27.28 -8.57
C ASN A 61 1.10 -28.67 -8.25
N PRO A 62 -0.17 -28.76 -7.84
CA PRO A 62 -0.84 -30.03 -7.59
C PRO A 62 -1.06 -30.83 -8.88
N ILE A 63 -1.36 -32.12 -8.74
CA ILE A 63 -1.81 -32.98 -9.84
C ILE A 63 -3.17 -32.48 -10.35
N GLU A 64 -3.32 -32.38 -11.66
CA GLU A 64 -4.56 -31.95 -12.29
C GLU A 64 -5.43 -33.17 -12.60
N SER A 65 -6.71 -33.11 -12.22
CA SER A 65 -7.70 -34.13 -12.61
C SER A 65 -8.32 -33.77 -13.96
N ILE A 66 -8.39 -34.75 -14.85
CA ILE A 66 -9.04 -34.60 -16.16
C ILE A 66 -10.53 -34.87 -15.98
N ASN A 67 -11.37 -33.96 -16.49
CA ASN A 67 -12.82 -34.13 -16.44
C ASN A 67 -13.24 -35.42 -17.15
N GLU A 68 -13.88 -36.32 -16.41
CA GLU A 68 -14.39 -37.57 -16.94
C GLU A 68 -15.61 -37.33 -17.83
N SER A 69 -15.54 -37.81 -19.07
CA SER A 69 -16.73 -37.95 -19.93
C SER A 69 -17.48 -39.24 -19.55
N PRO A 70 -18.83 -39.28 -19.67
CA PRO A 70 -19.60 -40.48 -19.41
C PRO A 70 -19.06 -41.70 -20.19
N PHE A 71 -19.01 -42.87 -19.54
CA PHE A 71 -18.52 -44.15 -20.06
C PHE A 71 -17.00 -44.26 -20.31
N CYS A 72 -16.19 -43.36 -19.75
CA CYS A 72 -14.72 -43.36 -19.92
C CYS A 72 -13.92 -43.86 -18.70
N SER A 73 -14.49 -44.71 -17.84
CA SER A 73 -13.89 -45.18 -16.57
C SER A 73 -12.53 -45.89 -16.67
N TYR A 74 -12.08 -46.24 -17.88
CA TYR A 74 -10.80 -46.91 -18.12
C TYR A 74 -9.72 -45.97 -18.69
N LEU A 75 -10.02 -44.69 -18.86
CA LEU A 75 -9.02 -43.71 -19.30
C LEU A 75 -8.21 -43.18 -18.10
N PRO A 76 -6.95 -42.78 -18.32
CA PRO A 76 -6.20 -42.04 -17.32
C PRO A 76 -6.95 -40.76 -16.93
N PHE A 77 -7.21 -40.57 -15.64
CA PHE A 77 -7.97 -39.44 -15.10
C PHE A 77 -7.07 -38.39 -14.41
N LEU A 78 -5.77 -38.65 -14.28
CA LEU A 78 -4.79 -37.75 -13.67
C LEU A 78 -3.73 -37.32 -14.67
N ASP A 79 -3.37 -36.04 -14.66
CA ASP A 79 -2.22 -35.48 -15.38
C ASP A 79 -1.14 -35.04 -14.38
N THR A 80 0.00 -35.73 -14.43
CA THR A 80 1.18 -35.45 -13.59
C THR A 80 2.25 -34.63 -14.31
N SER A 81 2.06 -34.26 -15.59
CA SER A 81 3.10 -33.64 -16.42
C SER A 81 3.62 -32.29 -15.88
N LYS A 82 2.82 -31.59 -15.06
CA LYS A 82 3.17 -30.28 -14.47
C LYS A 82 3.24 -30.28 -12.95
N ALA A 83 2.99 -31.43 -12.32
CA ALA A 83 2.91 -31.55 -10.87
C ALA A 83 4.29 -31.62 -10.22
N ASN A 84 4.45 -31.04 -9.04
CA ASN A 84 5.68 -31.13 -8.24
C ASN A 84 5.48 -31.77 -6.86
N ILE A 85 4.27 -32.24 -6.58
CA ILE A 85 3.90 -32.93 -5.34
C ILE A 85 3.22 -34.27 -5.66
N ASN A 86 3.19 -35.15 -4.67
CA ASN A 86 2.60 -36.47 -4.78
C ASN A 86 1.06 -36.42 -4.79
N GLU A 87 0.44 -37.53 -5.18
CA GLU A 87 -1.02 -37.66 -5.24
C GLU A 87 -1.68 -37.41 -3.88
N GLU A 88 -1.19 -38.03 -2.82
CA GLU A 88 -1.71 -37.87 -1.45
C GLU A 88 -1.64 -36.41 -0.99
N ASP A 89 -0.50 -35.74 -1.21
CA ASP A 89 -0.32 -34.33 -0.85
C ASP A 89 -1.21 -33.41 -1.69
N SER A 90 -1.37 -33.70 -2.98
CA SER A 90 -2.22 -32.93 -3.87
C SER A 90 -3.70 -33.06 -3.52
N ALA A 91 -4.15 -34.26 -3.15
CA ALA A 91 -5.51 -34.52 -2.70
C ALA A 91 -5.78 -33.84 -1.35
N LEU A 92 -4.80 -33.86 -0.44
CA LEU A 92 -4.90 -33.13 0.83
C LEU A 92 -5.00 -31.62 0.61
N LEU A 93 -4.17 -31.06 -0.27
CA LEU A 93 -4.22 -29.62 -0.58
C LEU A 93 -5.53 -29.23 -1.26
N LEU A 94 -5.98 -30.01 -2.23
CA LEU A 94 -7.23 -29.72 -2.96
C LEU A 94 -8.45 -29.87 -2.04
N SER A 95 -8.48 -30.88 -1.17
CA SER A 95 -9.56 -31.03 -0.18
C SER A 95 -9.54 -29.94 0.90
N THR A 96 -8.38 -29.40 1.24
CA THR A 96 -8.27 -28.36 2.29
C THR A 96 -8.49 -26.94 1.74
N TYR A 97 -8.01 -26.66 0.53
CA TYR A 97 -7.97 -25.31 -0.04
C TYR A 97 -8.56 -25.18 -1.45
N GLY A 98 -8.86 -26.29 -2.11
CA GLY A 98 -9.35 -26.33 -3.50
C GLY A 98 -10.86 -26.39 -3.64
N ASP A 99 -11.58 -26.77 -2.58
CA ASP A 99 -13.04 -26.69 -2.55
C ASP A 99 -13.49 -25.26 -2.24
N ASP A 100 -14.00 -24.57 -3.27
CA ASP A 100 -14.69 -23.27 -3.14
C ASP A 100 -15.82 -23.32 -2.11
N GLU A 101 -16.39 -24.51 -1.85
CA GLU A 101 -17.45 -24.76 -0.88
C GLU A 101 -16.99 -24.56 0.58
N LEU A 102 -15.75 -24.94 0.93
CA LEU A 102 -15.20 -24.72 2.27
C LEU A 102 -14.97 -23.23 2.55
N GLY A 103 -14.49 -22.50 1.54
CA GLY A 103 -14.33 -21.04 1.63
C GLY A 103 -15.67 -20.33 1.86
N LEU A 104 -16.73 -20.80 1.20
CA LEU A 104 -18.08 -20.29 1.39
C LEU A 104 -18.61 -20.58 2.80
N GLN A 105 -18.41 -21.79 3.31
CA GLN A 105 -18.86 -22.18 4.65
C GLN A 105 -18.17 -21.37 5.75
N TYR A 106 -16.88 -21.08 5.60
CA TYR A 106 -16.16 -20.21 6.54
C TYR A 106 -16.63 -18.76 6.49
N ALA A 107 -16.85 -18.22 5.28
CA ALA A 107 -17.42 -16.89 5.12
C ALA A 107 -18.81 -16.80 5.77
N GLU A 108 -19.67 -17.80 5.56
CA GLU A 108 -21.00 -17.87 6.16
C GLU A 108 -20.93 -17.85 7.70
N SER A 109 -20.06 -18.65 8.30
CA SER A 109 -19.85 -18.66 9.76
C SER A 109 -19.49 -17.28 10.33
N ILE A 110 -18.61 -16.54 9.66
CA ILE A 110 -18.19 -15.19 10.09
C ILE A 110 -19.31 -14.17 9.90
N THR A 111 -20.04 -14.23 8.78
CA THR A 111 -21.21 -13.36 8.56
C THR A 111 -22.33 -13.62 9.57
N GLN A 112 -22.57 -14.89 9.91
CA GLN A 112 -23.56 -15.28 10.90
C GLN A 112 -23.20 -14.76 12.30
N PHE A 113 -21.90 -14.74 12.64
CA PHE A 113 -21.44 -14.13 13.89
C PHE A 113 -21.71 -12.62 13.96
N ALA A 114 -21.63 -11.92 12.83
CA ALA A 114 -21.83 -10.47 12.75
C ALA A 114 -23.29 -10.02 12.62
N HIS A 115 -24.23 -10.96 12.42
CA HIS A 115 -25.64 -10.70 12.07
C HIS A 115 -26.39 -9.74 13.02
N GLU A 116 -25.94 -9.58 14.27
CA GLU A 116 -26.62 -8.72 15.25
C GLU A 116 -26.39 -7.22 15.02
N THR A 117 -25.37 -6.83 14.24
CA THR A 117 -25.02 -5.41 14.05
C THR A 117 -24.67 -5.08 12.60
N ASP A 118 -25.40 -4.13 12.01
CA ASP A 118 -25.21 -3.70 10.62
C ASP A 118 -23.80 -3.14 10.35
N TYR A 119 -23.21 -2.47 11.35
CA TYR A 119 -21.84 -1.97 11.25
C TYR A 119 -20.81 -3.10 11.10
N VAL A 120 -20.93 -4.16 11.91
CA VAL A 120 -19.99 -5.29 11.86
C VAL A 120 -20.23 -6.15 10.63
N LEU A 121 -21.48 -6.28 10.15
CA LEU A 121 -21.79 -6.93 8.88
C LEU A 121 -21.04 -6.29 7.71
N ASN A 122 -21.12 -4.96 7.57
CA ASN A 122 -20.41 -4.24 6.50
C ASN A 122 -18.88 -4.38 6.62
N LEU A 123 -18.35 -4.43 7.86
CA LEU A 123 -16.93 -4.66 8.12
C LEU A 123 -16.50 -6.08 7.73
N VAL A 124 -17.32 -7.08 8.05
CA VAL A 124 -17.07 -8.48 7.70
C VAL A 124 -17.13 -8.69 6.19
N ASP A 125 -18.13 -8.13 5.50
CA ASP A 125 -18.23 -8.19 4.05
C ASP A 125 -16.98 -7.58 3.39
N SER A 126 -16.54 -6.42 3.88
CA SER A 126 -15.32 -5.76 3.39
C SER A 126 -14.06 -6.59 3.67
N LEU A 127 -13.96 -7.22 4.85
CA LEU A 127 -12.85 -8.09 5.22
C LEU A 127 -12.79 -9.33 4.31
N LEU A 128 -13.93 -9.97 4.09
CA LEU A 128 -14.03 -11.16 3.24
C LEU A 128 -13.70 -10.82 1.79
N ASP A 129 -14.09 -9.65 1.30
CA ASP A 129 -13.68 -9.17 -0.03
C ASP A 129 -12.18 -8.92 -0.13
N ILE A 130 -11.54 -8.36 0.91
CA ILE A 130 -10.08 -8.19 0.94
C ILE A 130 -9.37 -9.54 0.90
N LEU A 131 -9.83 -10.50 1.71
CA LEU A 131 -9.22 -11.85 1.80
C LEU A 131 -9.42 -12.68 0.53
N THR A 132 -10.54 -12.49 -0.16
CA THR A 132 -10.91 -13.26 -1.36
C THR A 132 -10.69 -12.50 -2.67
N GLN A 133 -10.04 -11.32 -2.64
CA GLN A 133 -9.82 -10.48 -3.82
C GLN A 133 -11.13 -10.14 -4.57
N GLY A 134 -12.20 -9.88 -3.81
CA GLY A 134 -13.53 -9.52 -4.31
C GLY A 134 -14.31 -10.68 -4.93
N GLN A 135 -13.95 -11.93 -4.60
CA GLN A 135 -14.76 -13.10 -4.99
C GLN A 135 -15.99 -13.26 -4.08
N HIS A 136 -15.86 -12.92 -2.79
CA HIS A 136 -16.95 -13.03 -1.83
C HIS A 136 -18.20 -12.24 -2.27
N GLN A 137 -18.07 -10.96 -2.61
CA GLN A 137 -19.20 -10.16 -3.10
C GLN A 137 -19.84 -10.71 -4.39
N LYS A 138 -19.04 -11.28 -5.31
CA LYS A 138 -19.56 -11.88 -6.54
C LYS A 138 -20.41 -13.12 -6.26
N ILE A 139 -19.95 -13.96 -5.33
CA ILE A 139 -20.66 -15.18 -4.94
C ILE A 139 -21.89 -14.82 -4.11
N ALA A 140 -21.76 -13.89 -3.16
CA ALA A 140 -22.87 -13.38 -2.36
C ALA A 140 -23.96 -12.76 -3.24
N HIS A 141 -23.59 -12.01 -4.28
CA HIS A 141 -24.55 -11.48 -5.26
C HIS A 141 -25.27 -12.60 -6.02
N LYS A 142 -24.54 -13.60 -6.53
CA LYS A 142 -25.14 -14.77 -7.20
C LYS A 142 -26.07 -15.56 -6.29
N LEU A 143 -25.74 -15.69 -5.00
CA LEU A 143 -26.59 -16.34 -4.01
C LEU A 143 -27.84 -15.51 -3.72
N ARG A 144 -27.71 -14.21 -3.49
CA ARG A 144 -28.86 -13.29 -3.33
C ARG A 144 -29.75 -13.27 -4.56
N GLU A 145 -29.19 -13.36 -5.77
CA GLU A 145 -29.96 -13.48 -7.01
C GLU A 145 -30.76 -14.80 -7.05
N LYS A 146 -30.14 -15.93 -6.67
CA LYS A 146 -30.87 -17.21 -6.54
C LYS A 146 -31.96 -17.17 -5.47
N VAL A 147 -31.68 -16.54 -4.32
CA VAL A 147 -32.63 -16.39 -3.23
C VAL A 147 -33.78 -15.47 -3.63
N THR A 148 -33.52 -14.33 -4.26
CA THR A 148 -34.57 -13.42 -4.76
C THR A 148 -35.41 -14.06 -5.87
N ILE A 149 -34.83 -14.87 -6.76
CA ILE A 149 -35.62 -15.64 -7.73
C ILE A 149 -36.55 -16.63 -7.01
N ALA A 150 -36.10 -17.25 -5.91
CA ALA A 150 -36.93 -18.13 -5.08
C ALA A 150 -37.93 -17.38 -4.17
N GLU A 151 -37.60 -16.18 -3.69
CA GLU A 151 -38.43 -15.35 -2.81
C GLU A 151 -39.44 -14.48 -3.57
N ASN A 152 -39.15 -14.14 -4.83
CA ASN A 152 -40.10 -13.50 -5.75
C ASN A 152 -41.25 -14.45 -6.11
N GLU A 153 -41.08 -15.76 -5.96
CA GLU A 153 -42.20 -16.71 -5.95
C GLU A 153 -43.04 -16.62 -4.66
N ALA A 154 -42.52 -16.03 -3.57
CA ALA A 154 -43.09 -16.13 -2.22
C ALA A 154 -43.69 -14.84 -1.60
N THR A 155 -43.33 -13.62 -2.02
CA THR A 155 -43.62 -12.41 -1.21
C THR A 155 -44.27 -11.22 -1.93
N PHE A 156 -45.60 -11.29 -2.08
CA PHE A 156 -46.49 -10.18 -2.53
C PHE A 156 -47.13 -9.37 -1.38
N LYS A 157 -46.54 -9.20 -0.18
CA LYS A 157 -47.26 -8.53 0.95
C LYS A 157 -46.42 -7.64 1.89
N LYS A 158 -46.31 -6.36 1.47
CA LYS A 158 -46.38 -5.07 2.22
C LYS A 158 -45.31 -4.63 3.26
N PRO A 159 -45.18 -3.28 3.47
CA PRO A 159 -43.98 -2.61 3.98
C PRO A 159 -44.12 -1.72 5.27
N ILE A 160 -42.94 -1.51 5.87
CA ILE A 160 -42.26 -0.44 6.66
C ILE A 160 -42.90 0.97 6.85
N THR A 161 -42.64 1.60 8.02
CA THR A 161 -42.49 3.08 8.31
C THR A 161 -41.67 3.27 9.62
N GLU A 162 -40.48 3.89 9.67
CA GLU A 162 -40.03 5.31 9.71
C GLU A 162 -39.72 5.89 11.13
N SER A 163 -38.61 6.66 11.21
CA SER A 163 -37.90 7.20 12.40
C SER A 163 -38.01 8.73 12.51
N ILE A 164 -37.75 9.28 13.71
CA ILE A 164 -37.79 10.74 14.03
C ILE A 164 -36.44 11.18 14.66
N ASP A 165 -35.88 12.30 14.18
CA ASP A 165 -34.65 12.94 14.65
C ASP A 165 -34.90 14.07 15.67
N ILE A 166 -33.93 14.32 16.56
CA ILE A 166 -33.94 15.40 17.58
C ILE A 166 -32.68 16.27 17.43
N GLU A 167 -32.87 17.58 17.24
CA GLU A 167 -31.83 18.60 17.25
C GLU A 167 -31.46 19.05 18.67
N THR A 168 -30.16 19.27 18.96
CA THR A 168 -29.68 19.82 20.24
C THR A 168 -28.88 21.11 20.05
N ASN A 169 -29.31 22.16 20.76
CA ASN A 169 -28.69 23.50 20.80
C ASN A 169 -27.38 23.50 21.60
N GLY A 170 -26.28 24.02 21.03
CA GLY A 170 -24.97 24.09 21.69
C GLY A 170 -24.18 25.38 21.45
N ASN A 171 -24.05 26.18 22.53
CA ASN A 171 -23.00 27.13 22.93
C ASN A 171 -22.06 27.73 21.84
N GLY A 172 -22.02 29.06 21.71
CA GLY A 172 -21.23 29.79 20.71
C GLY A 172 -19.69 29.59 20.73
N VAL A 173 -19.13 29.01 21.79
CA VAL A 173 -17.72 28.54 21.78
C VAL A 173 -17.59 27.25 20.99
N GLN A 174 -18.57 26.35 21.09
CA GLN A 174 -18.62 25.11 20.30
C GLN A 174 -18.77 25.42 18.81
N THR A 175 -19.55 26.43 18.44
CA THR A 175 -19.67 26.84 17.03
C THR A 175 -18.35 27.37 16.49
N GLN A 176 -17.63 28.21 17.24
CA GLN A 176 -16.29 28.69 16.86
C GLN A 176 -15.24 27.57 16.78
N LEU A 177 -15.30 26.59 17.69
CA LEU A 177 -14.43 25.41 17.63
C LEU A 177 -14.75 24.53 16.43
N ASN A 178 -16.04 24.38 16.09
CA ASN A 178 -16.46 23.64 14.90
C ASN A 178 -16.02 24.36 13.61
N GLU A 179 -16.10 25.69 13.57
CA GLU A 179 -15.63 26.52 12.45
C GLU A 179 -14.11 26.43 12.27
N THR A 180 -13.33 26.58 13.34
CA THR A 180 -11.87 26.44 13.27
C THR A 180 -11.43 25.01 12.91
N GLY A 181 -12.12 24.00 13.45
CA GLY A 181 -11.93 22.60 13.05
C GLY A 181 -12.21 22.36 11.56
N SER A 182 -13.25 23.01 11.02
CA SER A 182 -13.57 22.95 9.59
C SER A 182 -12.48 23.59 8.73
N LEU A 183 -11.98 24.78 9.09
CA LEU A 183 -10.92 25.48 8.36
C LEU A 183 -9.60 24.69 8.35
N ILE A 184 -9.21 24.08 9.48
CA ILE A 184 -8.02 23.22 9.58
C ILE A 184 -8.17 21.98 8.68
N GLY A 185 -9.36 21.38 8.65
CA GLY A 185 -9.66 20.25 7.76
C GLY A 185 -9.54 20.64 6.28
N GLN A 186 -10.07 21.81 5.91
CA GLN A 186 -9.95 22.35 4.55
C GLN A 186 -8.49 22.61 4.18
N LEU A 187 -7.72 23.28 5.05
CA LEU A 187 -6.30 23.55 4.83
C LEU A 187 -5.49 22.24 4.65
N GLY A 188 -5.75 21.23 5.47
CA GLY A 188 -5.12 19.92 5.34
C GLY A 188 -5.41 19.24 4.00
N SER A 189 -6.65 19.30 3.52
CA SER A 189 -7.03 18.74 2.22
C SER A 189 -6.35 19.45 1.04
N LEU A 190 -6.25 20.78 1.08
CA LEU A 190 -5.55 21.57 0.05
C LEU A 190 -4.05 21.26 0.03
N GLN A 191 -3.41 21.19 1.20
CA GLN A 191 -2.01 20.84 1.31
C GLN A 191 -1.74 19.43 0.78
N TYR A 192 -2.62 18.47 1.06
CA TYR A 192 -2.52 17.12 0.54
C TYR A 192 -2.65 17.07 -0.99
N GLN A 193 -3.61 17.80 -1.56
CA GLN A 193 -3.77 17.90 -3.00
C GLN A 193 -2.54 18.53 -3.66
N ARG A 194 -1.97 19.59 -3.06
CA ARG A 194 -0.76 20.24 -3.57
C ARG A 194 0.44 19.28 -3.53
N LEU A 195 0.69 18.63 -2.39
CA LEU A 195 1.83 17.74 -2.20
C LEU A 195 1.74 16.46 -3.03
N SER A 196 0.53 15.97 -3.31
CA SER A 196 0.32 14.81 -4.18
C SER A 196 0.42 15.16 -5.68
N SER A 197 0.23 16.43 -6.05
CA SER A 197 0.25 16.84 -7.46
C SER A 197 1.63 16.86 -8.12
N SER A 198 2.71 17.05 -7.36
CA SER A 198 4.07 17.07 -7.91
C SER A 198 5.14 16.82 -6.85
N THR A 199 6.24 16.19 -7.27
CA THR A 199 7.41 15.86 -6.44
C THR A 199 8.37 17.04 -6.24
N LEU A 200 8.19 18.13 -7.00
CA LEU A 200 8.99 19.35 -6.88
C LEU A 200 8.49 20.23 -5.73
N PRO A 201 9.35 21.08 -5.13
CA PRO A 201 8.93 22.02 -4.10
C PRO A 201 7.96 23.07 -4.68
N ILE A 202 6.70 23.04 -4.22
CA ILE A 202 5.62 23.94 -4.66
C ILE A 202 5.29 24.91 -3.53
N LYS A 203 5.12 26.19 -3.87
CA LYS A 203 4.69 27.23 -2.91
C LYS A 203 3.21 27.06 -2.53
N PRO A 204 2.77 27.56 -1.36
CA PRO A 204 1.35 27.59 -1.01
C PRO A 204 0.50 28.32 -2.05
N SER A 205 -0.71 27.78 -2.26
CA SER A 205 -1.72 28.40 -3.10
C SER A 205 -2.25 29.64 -2.39
N ALA A 206 -2.70 30.64 -3.15
CA ALA A 206 -3.33 31.84 -2.60
C ALA A 206 -4.60 31.54 -1.77
N GLU A 207 -5.20 30.35 -1.93
CA GLU A 207 -6.30 29.86 -1.10
C GLU A 207 -5.82 29.31 0.25
N GLU A 208 -4.65 28.67 0.30
CA GLU A 208 -4.03 28.22 1.55
C GLU A 208 -3.53 29.41 2.39
N GLU A 209 -3.03 30.47 1.74
CA GLU A 209 -2.56 31.67 2.46
C GLU A 209 -3.70 32.51 3.07
N LYS A 210 -4.94 32.29 2.62
CA LYS A 210 -6.13 33.02 3.11
C LYS A 210 -6.84 32.31 4.26
N LEU A 211 -6.62 31.01 4.42
CA LEU A 211 -7.16 30.17 5.48
C LEU A 211 -6.28 30.24 6.73
#